data_AF-A0A9E5W281-F1
#
_entry.id   AF-A0A9E5W281-F1
#
_cell.length_a   1.000
_cell.length_b   1.000
_cell.length_c   1.000
_cell.angle_alpha   90.00
_cell.angle_beta   90.00
_cell.angle_gamma   90.00
#
_symmetry.space_group_name_H-M   'P 1'
#
loop_
_entity.id
_entity.type
_entity.pdbx_description
1 polymer ?
#
loop_
_entity_poly.entity_id
_entity_poly.type
_entity_poly.pdbx_seq_one_letter_code
_entity_poly.pdbx_strand_id
1 'polypeptide(L)'
;VSGHYPLPRQRMTPREAFDAPAVCIPLLEAGGKISAQLVTPFPPGVPVLYPGEEITPEFIERLSADLKAGFNFQELPAKGPVSIRVVSA
;
A
#
# COMPACT_ATOMS: atom_id res chain seq x y z
N VAL A 1 10.91 0.08 -17.84
CA VAL A 1 9.85 -0.29 -16.88
C VAL A 1 9.02 0.96 -16.65
N SER A 2 7.71 0.93 -16.88
CA SER A 2 6.88 2.15 -16.81
C SER A 2 6.98 2.77 -15.42
N GLY A 3 7.08 4.10 -15.35
CA GLY A 3 7.24 4.87 -14.11
C GLY A 3 6.01 4.85 -13.18
N HIS A 4 5.02 4.01 -13.44
CA HIS A 4 3.67 4.12 -12.91
C HIS A 4 3.32 2.90 -12.05
N TYR A 5 2.50 3.14 -11.03
CA TYR A 5 1.88 2.07 -10.24
C TYR A 5 0.89 1.28 -11.09
N PRO A 6 0.76 -0.05 -10.88
CA PRO A 6 -0.30 -0.81 -11.52
C PRO A 6 -1.65 -0.29 -11.05
N LEU A 7 -2.67 -0.33 -11.93
CA LEU A 7 -4.04 -0.01 -11.53
C LEU A 7 -4.52 -1.08 -10.54
N PRO A 8 -4.77 -0.74 -9.27
CA PRO A 8 -5.19 -1.72 -8.28
C PRO A 8 -6.61 -2.20 -8.58
N ARG A 9 -6.93 -3.42 -8.13
CA ARG A 9 -8.30 -3.94 -8.20
C ARG A 9 -9.03 -3.60 -6.91
N GLN A 10 -10.15 -2.88 -7.00
CA GLN A 10 -11.03 -2.63 -5.85
C GLN A 10 -11.76 -3.92 -5.47
N ARG A 11 -11.53 -4.43 -4.25
CA ARG A 11 -12.13 -5.66 -3.70
C ARG A 11 -13.21 -5.39 -2.65
N MET A 12 -13.11 -4.26 -1.97
CA MET A 12 -14.09 -3.75 -0.98
C MET A 12 -14.31 -2.28 -1.22
N THR A 13 -15.40 -1.69 -0.75
CA THR A 13 -15.48 -0.22 -0.76
C THR A 13 -14.43 0.38 0.18
N PRO A 14 -13.94 1.60 -0.08
CA PRO A 14 -12.98 2.25 0.82
C PRO A 14 -13.46 2.35 2.27
N ARG A 15 -14.77 2.58 2.46
CA ARG A 15 -15.37 2.66 3.80
C ARG A 15 -15.33 1.30 4.51
N GLU A 16 -15.76 0.23 3.84
CA GLU A 16 -15.76 -1.10 4.45
C GLU A 16 -14.35 -1.53 4.84
N ALA A 17 -13.35 -1.30 3.99
CA ALA A 17 -11.98 -1.69 4.30
C ALA A 17 -11.32 -0.84 5.38
N PHE A 18 -11.70 0.44 5.48
CA PHE A 18 -11.22 1.33 6.53
C PHE A 18 -11.79 0.94 7.90
N ASP A 19 -13.08 0.58 7.95
CA ASP A 19 -13.78 0.18 9.17
C ASP A 19 -13.52 -1.29 9.57
N ALA A 20 -12.97 -2.10 8.65
CA ALA A 20 -12.70 -3.51 8.90
C ALA A 20 -11.58 -3.73 9.95
N PRO A 21 -11.65 -4.82 10.73
CA PRO A 21 -10.51 -5.32 11.49
C PRO A 21 -9.27 -5.44 10.58
N ALA A 22 -8.10 -5.02 11.07
CA ALA A 22 -6.89 -4.96 10.27
C ALA A 22 -5.64 -5.29 11.09
N VAL A 23 -4.62 -5.84 10.43
CA VAL A 23 -3.32 -6.18 11.01
C VAL A 23 -2.19 -5.50 10.24
N CYS A 24 -1.14 -5.11 10.96
CA CYS A 24 0.12 -4.68 10.35
C CYS A 24 0.98 -5.88 10.00
N ILE A 25 1.38 -6.00 8.74
CA ILE A 25 2.29 -7.05 8.27
C ILE A 25 3.46 -6.43 7.48
N PRO A 26 4.60 -7.13 7.33
CA PRO A 26 5.66 -6.70 6.44
C PRO A 26 5.15 -6.49 5.01
N LEU A 27 5.61 -5.43 4.34
CA LEU A 27 5.19 -5.10 2.97
C LEU A 27 5.35 -6.28 2.00
N LEU A 28 6.45 -7.04 2.14
CA LEU A 28 6.75 -8.19 1.29
C LEU A 28 5.77 -9.37 1.46
N GLU A 29 5.02 -9.41 2.57
CA GLU A 29 4.02 -10.44 2.86
C GLU A 29 2.59 -10.00 2.45
N ALA A 30 2.43 -8.77 1.97
CA ALA A 30 1.12 -8.19 1.68
C ALA A 30 0.54 -8.60 0.32
N GLY A 31 1.26 -9.39 -0.48
CA GLY A 31 0.82 -9.82 -1.80
C GLY A 31 -0.53 -10.56 -1.76
N GLY A 32 -1.50 -10.09 -2.54
CA GLY A 32 -2.86 -10.63 -2.61
C GLY A 32 -3.76 -10.27 -1.42
N LYS A 33 -3.30 -9.42 -0.49
CA LYS A 33 -4.10 -8.93 0.64
C LYS A 33 -4.85 -7.65 0.26
N ILE A 34 -5.90 -7.32 1.01
CA ILE A 34 -6.67 -6.09 0.82
C ILE A 34 -6.11 -5.02 1.74
N SER A 35 -5.78 -3.85 1.18
CA SER A 35 -5.29 -2.72 1.96
C SER A 35 -6.37 -2.22 2.93
N ALA A 36 -5.97 -1.92 4.16
CA ALA A 36 -6.79 -1.23 5.16
C ALA A 36 -6.31 0.22 5.40
N GLN A 37 -5.44 0.74 4.53
CA GLN A 37 -4.90 2.10 4.65
C GLN A 37 -4.63 2.74 3.27
N LEU A 38 -4.37 4.04 3.30
CA LEU A 38 -3.82 4.77 2.17
C LEU A 38 -2.31 4.56 2.06
N VAL A 39 -1.79 4.67 0.85
CA VAL A 39 -0.35 4.84 0.60
C VAL A 39 -0.17 6.00 -0.37
N THR A 40 0.49 7.06 0.11
CA THR A 40 0.63 8.32 -0.62
C THR A 40 2.10 8.75 -0.69
N PRO A 41 2.76 8.66 -1.87
CA PRO A 41 4.11 9.18 -2.05
C PRO A 41 4.14 10.70 -1.95
N PHE A 42 5.20 11.24 -1.37
CA PHE A 42 5.44 12.67 -1.27
C PHE A 42 6.87 13.04 -1.69
N PRO A 43 7.05 13.93 -2.69
CA PRO A 43 6.05 14.42 -3.66
C PRO A 43 5.66 13.32 -4.67
N PRO A 44 4.49 13.33 -5.36
CA PRO A 44 3.57 14.46 -5.59
C PRO A 44 2.37 14.58 -4.63
N GLY A 45 2.13 13.63 -3.73
CA GLY A 45 1.00 13.67 -2.78
C GLY A 45 -0.32 13.10 -3.32
N VAL A 46 -0.27 12.30 -4.40
CA VAL A 46 -1.45 11.59 -4.93
C VAL A 46 -1.41 10.15 -4.45
N PRO A 47 -2.49 9.63 -3.82
CA PRO A 47 -2.50 8.25 -3.33
C PRO A 47 -2.35 7.24 -4.46
N VAL A 48 -1.54 6.22 -4.23
CA VAL A 48 -1.28 5.12 -5.17
C VAL A 48 -1.93 3.81 -4.73
N LEU A 49 -2.46 3.79 -3.51
CA LEU A 49 -3.24 2.69 -2.95
C LEU A 49 -4.29 3.27 -2.00
N TYR A 50 -5.52 2.78 -2.12
CA TYR A 50 -6.67 3.10 -1.30
C TYR A 50 -7.07 1.90 -0.44
N PRO A 51 -7.73 2.13 0.71
CA PRO A 51 -8.41 1.07 1.43
C PRO A 51 -9.36 0.31 0.51
N GLY A 52 -9.36 -1.02 0.62
CA GLY A 52 -10.22 -1.90 -0.17
C GLY A 52 -9.61 -2.33 -1.50
N GLU A 53 -8.46 -1.78 -1.88
CA GLU A 53 -7.70 -2.24 -3.05
C GLU A 53 -6.80 -3.43 -2.71
N GLU A 54 -6.63 -4.32 -3.69
CA GLU A 54 -5.70 -5.44 -3.60
C GLU A 54 -4.25 -4.99 -3.75
N ILE A 55 -3.39 -5.40 -2.83
CA ILE A 55 -1.94 -5.18 -2.89
C ILE A 55 -1.33 -6.29 -3.74
N THR A 56 -0.94 -5.97 -4.98
CA THR A 56 -0.34 -6.96 -5.89
C THR A 56 1.18 -7.07 -5.70
N PRO A 57 1.82 -8.17 -6.14
CA PRO A 57 3.27 -8.28 -6.16
C PRO A 57 3.94 -7.15 -6.95
N GLU A 58 3.36 -6.73 -8.07
CA GLU A 58 3.88 -5.62 -8.89
C GLU A 58 3.80 -4.28 -8.15
N PHE A 59 2.74 -4.06 -7.36
CA PHE A 59 2.64 -2.90 -6.49
C PHE A 59 3.75 -2.90 -5.44
N ILE A 60 4.01 -4.06 -4.81
CA ILE A 60 5.08 -4.22 -3.81
C ILE A 60 6.44 -3.94 -4.42
N GLU A 61 6.73 -4.47 -5.62
CA GLU A 61 7.97 -4.23 -6.34
C GLU A 61 8.17 -2.73 -6.62
N ARG A 62 7.11 -2.06 -7.11
CA ARG A 62 7.16 -0.63 -7.40
C ARG A 62 7.37 0.21 -6.14
N LEU A 63 6.59 -0.04 -5.10
CA LEU A 63 6.70 0.66 -3.82
C LEU A 63 8.08 0.46 -3.20
N SER A 64 8.62 -0.76 -3.27
CA SER A 64 9.97 -1.08 -2.81
C SER A 64 11.06 -0.32 -3.59
N ALA A 65 10.87 -0.12 -4.90
CA ALA A 65 11.78 0.67 -5.72
C ALA A 65 11.75 2.15 -5.32
N ASP A 66 10.56 2.72 -5.10
CA ASP A 66 10.41 4.12 -4.67
C ASP A 66 11.02 4.35 -3.28
N LEU A 67 10.81 3.42 -2.34
CA LEU A 67 11.44 3.46 -1.01
C LEU A 67 12.97 3.42 -1.10
N LYS A 68 13.54 2.57 -1.98
CA LYS A 68 14.99 2.53 -2.22
C LYS A 68 15.52 3.80 -2.88
N ALA A 69 14.71 4.47 -3.70
CA ALA A 69 15.03 5.74 -4.31
C ALA A 69 14.89 6.94 -3.36
N GLY A 70 14.43 6.72 -2.12
CA GLY A 70 14.34 7.74 -1.08
C GLY A 70 13.04 8.56 -1.10
N PHE A 71 11.99 8.07 -1.76
CA PHE A 71 10.66 8.67 -1.67
C PHE A 71 10.10 8.53 -0.26
N ASN A 72 9.44 9.58 0.22
CA ASN A 72 8.71 9.55 1.48
C ASN A 72 7.26 9.15 1.22
N PHE A 73 6.65 8.48 2.18
CA PHE A 73 5.23 8.11 2.14
C PHE A 73 4.58 8.55 3.44
N GLN A 74 3.42 9.20 3.36
CA GLN A 74 2.80 9.84 4.52
C GLN A 74 2.36 8.82 5.59
N GLU A 75 1.91 7.64 5.15
CA GLU A 75 1.30 6.62 5.99
C GLU A 75 2.24 5.44 6.31
N LEU A 76 3.43 5.40 5.68
CA LEU A 76 4.41 4.34 5.95
C LEU A 76 5.44 4.78 7.01
N PRO A 77 6.01 3.85 7.77
CA PRO A 77 7.05 4.18 8.75
C PRO A 77 8.26 4.83 8.08
N ALA A 78 8.70 5.98 8.60
CA ALA A 78 9.90 6.67 8.10
C ALA A 78 11.22 5.93 8.46
N LYS A 79 11.18 5.02 9.44
CA LYS A 79 12.33 4.25 9.92
C LYS A 79 11.90 2.83 10.29
N GLY A 80 12.78 1.86 10.08
CA GLY A 80 12.54 0.47 10.41
C GLY A 80 11.97 -0.34 9.24
N PRO A 81 11.60 -1.62 9.48
CA PRO A 81 11.01 -2.46 8.45
C PRO A 81 9.68 -1.87 7.98
N VAL A 82 9.49 -1.81 6.66
CA VAL A 82 8.28 -1.25 6.07
C VAL A 82 7.13 -2.23 6.26
N SER A 83 6.11 -1.78 6.98
CA SER A 83 4.88 -2.52 7.24
C SER A 83 3.66 -1.79 6.67
N ILE A 84 2.64 -2.56 6.30
CA ILE A 84 1.37 -2.06 5.76
C ILE A 84 0.20 -2.68 6.53
N ARG A 85 -0.87 -1.91 6.72
CA ARG A 85 -2.13 -2.41 7.29
C ARG A 85 -2.95 -3.09 6.23
N VAL A 86 -3.37 -4.32 6.51
CA VAL A 86 -4.26 -5.11 5.64
C VAL A 86 -5.50 -5.55 6.41
N VAL A 87 -6.62 -5.69 5.70
CA VAL A 87 -7.87 -6.22 6.28
C VAL A 87 -7.60 -7.63 6.80
N SER A 88 -7.90 -7.87 8.08
CA SER A 88 -7.86 -9.20 8.66
C SER A 88 -9.12 -9.94 8.25
N ALA A 89 -8.94 -11.06 7.54
CA ALA A 89 -10.02 -11.99 7.22
C ALA A 89 -10.61 -12.63 8.48
#